data_AF-A0A6I3U573-F1
#
_entry.id   AF-A0A6I3U573-F1
#
_cell.length_a   1.000
_cell.length_b   1.000
_cell.length_c   1.000
_cell.angle_alpha   90.00
_cell.angle_beta   90.00
_cell.angle_gamma   90.00
#
_symmetry.space_group_name_H-M   'P 1'
#
loop_
_entity.id
_entity.type
_entity.pdbx_description
1 polymer ?
#
loop_
_entity_poly.entity_id
_entity_poly.type
_entity_poly.pdbx_seq_one_letter_code
_entity_poly.pdbx_strand_id
1 'polypeptide(L)'
;QNVVVHVKHKVSTSTETNTVTQTINYVYEEDNTPAAPEKKSTLIFSREMKIDEVTKVTTPGAWTPSTGTFPEVVSPTVDGYTPDKAKVDAENVTADQADIKITVKYKADK
;
A
#
# COMPACT_ATOMS: atom_id res chain seq x y z
N GLN A 1 55.65 -3.75 -23.62
CA GLN A 1 55.05 -2.60 -22.93
C GLN A 1 53.69 -3.04 -22.43
N ASN A 2 53.45 -3.03 -21.11
CA ASN A 2 52.12 -3.35 -20.57
C ASN A 2 51.32 -2.05 -20.45
N VAL A 3 50.12 -2.03 -21.02
CA VAL A 3 49.16 -0.96 -20.85
C VAL A 3 48.15 -1.41 -19.80
N VAL A 4 48.01 -0.65 -18.73
CA VAL A 4 46.96 -0.85 -17.73
C VAL A 4 45.88 0.19 -17.97
N VAL A 5 44.69 -0.26 -18.36
CA VAL A 5 43.52 0.60 -18.50
C VAL A 5 42.71 0.50 -17.21
N HIS A 6 42.48 1.64 -16.56
CA HIS A 6 41.54 1.73 -15.45
C HIS A 6 40.22 2.26 -15.98
N VAL A 7 39.18 1.43 -15.90
CA VAL A 7 37.81 1.83 -16.27
C VAL A 7 36.94 1.81 -15.01
N LYS A 8 36.09 2.82 -14.86
CA LYS A 8 34.97 2.79 -13.91
C LYS A 8 33.69 2.66 -14.71
N HIS A 9 32.73 1.87 -14.22
CA HIS A 9 31.42 1.81 -14.85
C HIS A 9 30.66 3.12 -14.59
N LYS A 10 30.02 3.66 -15.64
CA LYS A 10 29.08 4.78 -15.51
C LYS A 10 27.79 4.26 -14.90
N VAL A 11 27.28 4.98 -13.90
CA VAL A 11 26.04 4.63 -13.17
C VAL A 11 25.02 5.72 -13.42
N SER A 12 23.80 5.31 -13.77
CA SER A 12 22.63 6.18 -13.92
C SER A 12 21.58 5.83 -12.86
N THR A 13 20.72 6.79 -12.49
CA THR A 13 19.66 6.60 -11.48
C THR A 13 18.27 6.77 -12.10
N SER A 14 17.31 5.99 -11.61
CA SER A 14 15.88 6.21 -11.84
C SER A 14 15.10 6.04 -10.54
N THR A 15 13.84 6.46 -10.53
CA THR A 15 12.95 6.32 -9.37
C THR A 15 11.84 5.34 -9.70
N GLU A 16 11.65 4.37 -8.82
CA GLU A 16 10.53 3.44 -8.85
C GLU A 16 9.56 3.81 -7.72
N THR A 17 8.27 3.79 -8.01
CA THR A 17 7.21 4.05 -7.02
C THR A 17 6.30 2.84 -6.90
N ASN A 18 5.94 2.46 -5.68
CA ASN A 18 4.89 1.49 -5.43
C ASN A 18 3.80 2.10 -4.55
N THR A 19 2.55 1.72 -4.79
CA THR A 19 1.40 2.21 -4.04
C THR A 19 0.67 1.05 -3.43
N VAL A 20 0.49 1.09 -2.10
CA VAL A 20 -0.35 0.14 -1.38
C VAL A 20 -1.67 0.83 -1.08
N THR A 21 -2.77 0.17 -1.37
CA THR A 21 -4.13 0.70 -1.18
C THR A 21 -4.88 -0.12 -0.15
N GLN A 22 -5.52 0.54 0.81
CA GLN A 22 -6.53 -0.05 1.69
C GLN A 22 -7.93 0.39 1.22
N THR A 23 -8.80 -0.58 0.98
CA THR A 23 -10.22 -0.36 0.67
C THR A 23 -11.09 -1.01 1.74
N ILE A 24 -11.92 -0.20 2.41
CA ILE A 24 -12.92 -0.66 3.38
C ILE A 24 -14.30 -0.49 2.76
N ASN A 25 -14.98 -1.61 2.56
CA ASN A 25 -16.35 -1.68 2.06
C ASN A 25 -17.31 -1.83 3.23
N TYR A 26 -18.37 -1.01 3.24
CA TYR A 26 -19.44 -1.08 4.24
C TYR A 26 -20.68 -1.62 3.54
N VAL A 27 -21.13 -2.80 3.93
CA VAL A 27 -22.25 -3.48 3.26
C VAL A 27 -23.27 -4.00 4.26
N TYR A 28 -24.53 -4.12 3.85
CA TYR A 28 -25.53 -4.82 4.65
C TYR A 28 -25.25 -6.33 4.65
N GLU A 29 -25.44 -6.99 5.80
CA GLU A 29 -25.18 -8.43 5.96
C GLU A 29 -26.09 -9.29 5.07
N GLU A 30 -27.32 -8.82 4.83
CA GLU A 30 -28.37 -9.58 4.14
C GLU A 30 -28.10 -9.75 2.63
N ASP A 31 -27.72 -8.68 1.94
CA ASP A 31 -27.65 -8.64 0.48
C ASP A 31 -26.30 -8.13 -0.07
N ASN A 32 -25.36 -7.76 0.82
CA ASN A 32 -24.08 -7.12 0.48
C ASN A 32 -24.22 -5.82 -0.32
N THR A 33 -25.36 -5.13 -0.26
CA THR A 33 -25.49 -3.80 -0.86
C THR A 33 -24.77 -2.74 -0.01
N PRO A 34 -24.32 -1.63 -0.60
CA PRO A 34 -23.59 -0.59 0.14
C PRO A 34 -24.42 0.01 1.27
N ALA A 35 -23.96 -0.15 2.51
CA ALA A 35 -24.56 0.45 3.71
C ALA A 35 -24.02 1.86 3.96
N ALA A 36 -22.78 2.13 3.56
CA ALA A 36 -22.14 3.45 3.63
C ALA A 36 -21.10 3.60 2.50
N PRO A 37 -20.64 4.83 2.19
CA PRO A 37 -19.60 5.05 1.20
C PRO A 37 -18.31 4.30 1.53
N GLU A 38 -17.71 3.64 0.54
CA GLU A 38 -16.41 2.99 0.71
C GLU A 38 -15.33 3.98 1.19
N LYS A 39 -14.39 3.49 2.00
CA LYS A 39 -13.20 4.25 2.40
C LYS A 39 -11.98 3.70 1.68
N LYS A 40 -11.35 4.52 0.85
CA LYS A 40 -10.08 4.23 0.19
C LYS A 40 -8.96 5.09 0.78
N SER A 41 -7.85 4.45 1.12
CA SER A 41 -6.63 5.09 1.62
C SER A 41 -5.44 4.54 0.87
N THR A 42 -4.45 5.38 0.56
CA THR A 42 -3.24 4.96 -0.16
C THR A 42 -1.98 5.36 0.59
N LEU A 43 -0.96 4.53 0.47
CA LEU A 43 0.40 4.82 0.93
C LEU A 43 1.34 4.65 -0.25
N ILE A 44 2.15 5.68 -0.48
CA ILE A 44 3.08 5.74 -1.61
C ILE A 44 4.49 5.53 -1.09
N PHE A 45 5.20 4.62 -1.73
CA PHE A 45 6.57 4.25 -1.46
C PHE A 45 7.42 4.54 -2.69
N SER A 46 8.65 4.98 -2.50
CA SER A 46 9.59 5.23 -3.59
C SER A 46 10.96 4.66 -3.29
N ARG A 47 11.68 4.15 -4.30
CA ARG A 47 13.08 3.76 -4.19
C ARG A 47 13.87 4.25 -5.39
N GLU A 48 15.14 4.55 -5.16
CA GLU A 48 16.09 4.80 -6.25
C GLU A 48 16.55 3.46 -6.84
N MET A 49 16.65 3.39 -8.16
CA MET A 49 17.23 2.27 -8.89
C MET A 49 18.53 2.73 -9.53
N LYS A 50 19.64 2.03 -9.25
CA LYS A 50 20.95 2.31 -9.85
C LYS A 50 21.20 1.34 -10.99
N ILE A 51 21.49 1.88 -12.16
CA ILE A 51 21.73 1.11 -13.37
C ILE A 51 23.19 1.29 -13.77
N ASP A 52 23.93 0.18 -13.81
CA ASP A 52 25.25 0.14 -14.40
C ASP A 52 25.12 0.15 -15.93
N GLU A 53 25.62 1.19 -16.58
CA GLU A 53 25.43 1.34 -18.02
C GLU A 53 26.27 0.37 -18.87
N VAL A 54 27.30 -0.24 -18.28
CA VAL A 54 28.18 -1.21 -18.94
C VAL A 54 27.59 -2.61 -18.82
N THR A 55 27.26 -3.05 -17.60
CA THR A 55 26.75 -4.41 -17.34
C THR A 55 25.25 -4.54 -17.47
N LYS A 56 24.51 -3.41 -17.50
CA LYS A 56 23.05 -3.33 -17.43
C LYS A 56 22.44 -3.91 -16.15
N VAL A 57 23.25 -4.18 -15.13
CA VAL A 57 22.78 -4.59 -13.80
C VAL A 57 22.03 -3.44 -13.15
N THR A 58 20.84 -3.73 -12.64
CA THR A 58 20.03 -2.78 -11.86
C THR A 58 20.07 -3.18 -10.39
N THR A 59 20.41 -2.23 -9.53
CA THR A 59 20.47 -2.41 -8.08
C THR A 59 19.41 -1.53 -7.42
N PRO A 60 18.37 -2.11 -6.79
CA PRO A 60 17.39 -1.34 -6.04
C PRO A 60 17.99 -0.76 -4.76
N GLY A 61 17.65 0.48 -4.48
CA GLY A 61 17.82 1.11 -3.17
C GLY A 61 16.72 0.68 -2.19
N ALA A 62 16.78 1.23 -0.98
CA ALA A 62 15.74 1.00 0.02
C ALA A 62 14.47 1.79 -0.31
N TRP A 63 13.31 1.19 0.00
CA TRP A 63 12.04 1.90 -0.03
C TRP A 63 12.01 3.04 0.99
N THR A 64 11.46 4.18 0.56
CA THR A 64 11.22 5.36 1.38
C THR A 64 9.74 5.77 1.23
N PRO A 65 8.97 5.77 2.34
CA PRO A 65 9.36 5.27 3.66
C PRO A 65 9.62 3.75 3.66
N SER A 66 10.29 3.19 4.67
CA SER A 66 10.49 1.72 4.74
C SER A 66 9.20 0.98 5.10
N THR A 67 8.33 1.64 5.88
CA THR A 67 7.00 1.19 6.27
C THR A 67 6.04 2.36 6.25
N GLY A 68 4.75 2.07 6.10
CA GLY A 68 3.67 3.04 6.24
C GLY A 68 2.59 2.46 7.15
N THR A 69 1.69 3.30 7.65
CA THR A 69 0.61 2.84 8.53
C THR A 69 -0.72 3.40 8.03
N PHE A 70 -1.68 2.52 7.78
CA PHE A 70 -3.07 2.92 7.66
C PHE A 70 -3.61 3.16 9.06
N PRO A 71 -4.14 4.36 9.36
CA PRO A 71 -4.71 4.65 10.67
C PRO A 71 -5.98 3.82 10.89
N GLU A 72 -6.36 3.71 12.16
CA GLU A 72 -7.67 3.17 12.52
C GLU A 72 -8.79 3.97 11.85
N VAL A 73 -9.80 3.26 11.35
CA VAL A 73 -11.00 3.85 10.73
C VAL A 73 -12.22 3.38 11.50
N VAL A 74 -12.94 4.33 12.10
CA VAL A 74 -14.23 4.08 12.75
C VAL A 74 -15.28 3.81 11.67
N SER A 75 -16.05 2.74 11.84
CA SER A 75 -17.13 2.40 10.92
C SER A 75 -18.26 3.44 11.03
N PRO A 76 -18.82 3.92 9.91
CA PRO A 76 -19.94 4.87 9.94
C PRO A 76 -21.13 4.34 10.75
N THR A 77 -21.85 5.24 11.41
CA THR A 77 -23.14 4.87 12.00
C THR A 77 -24.20 4.77 10.89
N VAL A 78 -25.01 3.71 10.93
CA VAL A 78 -26.14 3.50 10.03
C VAL A 78 -27.35 3.23 10.91
N ASP A 79 -28.40 4.05 10.80
CA ASP A 79 -29.55 4.00 11.70
C ASP A 79 -30.28 2.65 11.62
N GLY A 80 -30.47 2.01 12.77
CA GLY A 80 -31.09 0.68 12.87
C GLY A 80 -30.18 -0.49 12.48
N TYR A 81 -28.86 -0.26 12.36
CA TYR A 81 -27.88 -1.30 12.08
C TYR A 81 -26.64 -1.19 12.95
N THR A 82 -26.14 -2.34 13.40
CA THR A 82 -24.87 -2.49 14.11
C THR A 82 -23.81 -3.11 13.19
N PRO A 83 -22.63 -2.49 12.99
CA PRO A 83 -21.54 -3.08 12.23
C PRO A 83 -20.88 -4.25 13.00
N ASP A 84 -20.45 -5.29 12.29
CA ASP A 84 -19.67 -6.41 12.84
C ASP A 84 -18.32 -5.95 13.42
N LYS A 85 -17.78 -4.86 12.87
CA LYS A 85 -16.58 -4.17 13.33
C LYS A 85 -16.92 -2.71 13.56
N ALA A 86 -16.95 -2.27 14.82
CA ALA A 86 -17.12 -0.86 15.16
C ALA A 86 -16.00 0.03 14.60
N LYS A 87 -14.81 -0.57 14.40
CA LYS A 87 -13.65 0.05 13.79
C LYS A 87 -12.81 -0.98 13.04
N VAL A 88 -12.11 -0.51 12.03
CA VAL A 88 -10.99 -1.20 11.39
C VAL A 88 -9.72 -0.71 12.06
N ASP A 89 -9.00 -1.59 12.73
CA ASP A 89 -7.77 -1.23 13.45
C ASP A 89 -6.67 -0.72 12.51
N ALA A 90 -5.71 0.00 13.08
CA ALA A 90 -4.55 0.46 12.33
C ALA A 90 -3.70 -0.71 11.83
N GLU A 91 -3.16 -0.58 10.62
CA GLU A 91 -2.36 -1.62 9.98
C GLU A 91 -1.04 -1.05 9.46
N ASN A 92 0.08 -1.68 9.86
CA ASN A 92 1.40 -1.33 9.35
C ASN A 92 1.70 -2.15 8.10
N VAL A 93 2.22 -1.49 7.06
CA VAL A 93 2.50 -2.11 5.77
C VAL A 93 3.88 -1.75 5.25
N THR A 94 4.44 -2.62 4.43
CA THR A 94 5.67 -2.36 3.66
C THR A 94 5.31 -2.00 2.22
N ALA A 95 6.29 -1.46 1.48
CA ALA A 95 6.12 -1.12 0.07
C ALA A 95 5.82 -2.33 -0.83
N ASP A 96 6.17 -3.55 -0.42
CA ASP A 96 5.97 -4.77 -1.19
C ASP A 96 4.69 -5.52 -0.79
N GLN A 97 3.90 -4.96 0.13
CA GLN A 97 2.64 -5.55 0.57
C GLN A 97 1.56 -5.41 -0.52
N ALA A 98 0.72 -6.44 -0.66
CA ALA A 98 -0.44 -6.38 -1.54
C ALA A 98 -1.51 -5.41 -1.01
N ASP A 99 -2.37 -4.92 -1.91
CA ASP A 99 -3.52 -4.11 -1.52
C ASP A 99 -4.42 -4.83 -0.51
N ILE A 100 -4.92 -4.06 0.45
CA ILE A 100 -5.77 -4.55 1.55
C ILE A 100 -7.23 -4.27 1.20
N LYS A 101 -8.07 -5.29 1.34
CA LYS A 101 -9.53 -5.18 1.19
C LYS A 101 -10.22 -5.69 2.43
N ILE A 102 -11.01 -4.83 3.05
CA ILE A 102 -11.75 -5.11 4.28
C ILE A 102 -13.23 -4.90 3.98
N THR A 103 -14.06 -5.80 4.49
CA THR A 103 -15.52 -5.66 4.44
C THR A 103 -16.05 -5.62 5.87
N VAL A 104 -16.78 -4.56 6.16
CA VAL A 104 -17.56 -4.37 7.38
C VAL A 104 -19.03 -4.63 7.03
N LYS A 105 -19.66 -5.52 7.78
CA LYS A 105 -21.04 -5.95 7.56
C LYS A 105 -21.96 -5.33 8.59
N TYR A 106 -23.05 -4.73 8.15
CA TYR A 106 -24.07 -4.11 8.99
C TYR A 106 -25.23 -5.07 9.19
N LYS A 107 -25.55 -5.35 10.45
CA LYS A 107 -26.64 -6.21 10.85
C LYS A 107 -27.78 -5.37 11.41
N ALA A 108 -29.01 -5.63 10.96
CA ALA A 108 -30.18 -4.93 11.48
C ALA A 108 -30.33 -5.15 12.99
N ASP A 109 -30.59 -4.06 13.70
CA ASP A 109 -30.90 -4.08 15.13
C ASP A 109 -32.25 -4.77 15.34
N LYS A 110 -32.38 -5.54 16.43
CA LYS A 110 -33.62 -6.28 16.76
C LYS A 110 -34.60 -5.45 17.56
#